data_AF-A0A699RGH2-F1
#
_entry.id   AF-A0A699RGH2-F1
#
_cell.length_a   1.000
_cell.length_b   1.000
_cell.length_c   1.000
_cell.angle_alpha   90.00
_cell.angle_beta   90.00
_cell.angle_gamma   90.00
#
_symmetry.space_group_name_H-M   'P 1'
#
loop_
_entity.id
_entity.type
_entity.pdbx_description
1 polymer ?
#
loop_
_entity_poly.entity_id
_entity_poly.type
_entity_poly.pdbx_seq_one_letter_code
_entity_poly.pdbx_strand_id
1 'polypeptide(L)'
;MALEHDSLSPTIQRQENVPQADRTVTTSNELDLLFNHPLEQVIGNPSQSVRTGRQLESDAEMCMFALTVSRTKPKNIKEAMADSAWIESLQEELH
;
A
#
# COMPACT_ATOMS: atom_id res chain seq x y z
N MET A 1 34.43 -41.67 11.84
CA MET A 1 33.25 -41.33 12.64
C MET A 1 32.64 -40.09 12.01
N ALA A 2 31.44 -40.24 11.44
CA ALA A 2 30.69 -39.18 10.80
C ALA A 2 29.98 -38.36 11.88
N LEU A 3 30.06 -37.03 11.79
CA LEU A 3 29.30 -36.11 12.62
C LEU A 3 28.38 -35.34 11.68
N GLU A 4 27.26 -35.98 11.38
CA GLU A 4 26.08 -35.36 10.77
C GLU A 4 25.58 -34.29 11.75
N HIS A 5 25.60 -33.01 11.36
CA HIS A 5 24.84 -31.99 12.04
C HIS A 5 23.78 -31.44 11.09
N ASP A 6 22.55 -31.83 11.42
CA ASP A 6 21.31 -31.34 10.88
C ASP A 6 21.18 -29.82 10.96
N SER A 7 20.44 -29.31 9.96
CA SER A 7 19.60 -28.12 9.98
C SER A 7 20.29 -26.75 9.99
N LEU A 8 20.16 -26.04 8.86
CA LEU A 8 19.07 -25.08 8.65
C LEU A 8 19.23 -24.48 7.25
N SER A 9 18.41 -24.93 6.31
CA SER A 9 18.24 -24.22 5.04
C SER A 9 17.57 -22.88 5.31
N PRO A 10 18.11 -21.74 4.86
CA PRO A 10 17.26 -20.71 4.32
C PRO A 10 17.07 -21.09 2.85
N THR A 11 16.09 -21.95 2.59
CA THR A 11 15.43 -21.93 1.27
C THR A 11 15.15 -20.47 1.02
N ILE A 12 15.75 -19.91 -0.02
CA ILE A 12 15.50 -18.54 -0.46
C ILE A 12 13.99 -18.46 -0.62
N GLN A 13 13.29 -17.94 0.39
CA GLN A 13 11.95 -17.44 0.22
C GLN A 13 12.13 -16.22 -0.65
N ARG A 14 12.22 -16.47 -1.96
CA ARG A 14 11.66 -15.56 -2.95
C ARG A 14 10.24 -15.38 -2.44
N GLN A 15 10.01 -14.30 -1.71
CA GLN A 15 8.68 -13.73 -1.68
C GLN A 15 8.47 -13.38 -3.15
N GLU A 16 7.89 -14.33 -3.87
CA GLU A 16 7.16 -14.00 -5.07
C GLU A 16 6.23 -12.92 -4.55
N ASN A 17 6.55 -11.68 -4.90
CA ASN A 17 5.52 -10.72 -5.17
C ASN A 17 4.73 -11.38 -6.29
N VAL A 18 3.84 -12.30 -5.90
CA VAL A 18 2.68 -12.65 -6.66
C VAL A 18 2.25 -11.28 -7.14
N PRO A 19 2.32 -10.97 -8.46
CA PRO A 19 1.50 -9.90 -8.95
C PRO A 19 0.17 -10.34 -8.37
N GLN A 20 -0.38 -9.58 -7.42
CA GLN A 20 -1.75 -9.77 -7.05
C GLN A 20 -2.41 -9.45 -8.36
N ALA A 21 -2.50 -10.49 -9.21
CA ALA A 21 -3.30 -10.58 -10.38
C ALA A 21 -4.54 -9.98 -9.82
N ASP A 22 -4.87 -8.82 -10.36
CA ASP A 22 -6.06 -8.07 -10.02
C ASP A 22 -7.14 -9.13 -10.18
N ARG A 23 -7.41 -9.82 -9.07
CA ARG A 23 -8.25 -10.99 -9.06
C ARG A 23 -9.51 -10.20 -9.24
N THR A 24 -9.99 -10.18 -10.46
CA THR A 24 -11.33 -9.82 -10.81
C THR A 24 -12.16 -10.82 -10.04
N VAL A 25 -12.29 -10.54 -8.74
CA VAL A 25 -13.43 -10.90 -7.96
C VAL A 25 -14.48 -10.00 -8.57
N THR A 26 -14.93 -10.39 -9.78
CA THR A 26 -16.30 -10.21 -10.19
C THR A 26 -17.07 -10.98 -9.13
N THR A 27 -17.18 -10.34 -7.97
CA THR A 27 -17.81 -10.89 -6.78
C THR A 27 -19.20 -11.27 -7.25
N SER A 28 -19.71 -12.37 -6.73
CA SER A 28 -21.05 -12.86 -7.08
C SER A 28 -22.11 -11.75 -7.05
N ASN A 29 -21.90 -10.70 -6.25
CA ASN A 29 -22.68 -9.46 -6.19
C ASN A 29 -22.82 -8.72 -7.54
N GLU A 30 -21.75 -8.59 -8.36
CA GLU A 30 -21.80 -7.93 -9.68
C GLU A 30 -22.71 -8.69 -10.65
N LEU A 31 -22.57 -10.02 -10.68
CA LEU A 31 -23.37 -10.89 -11.53
C LEU A 31 -24.83 -10.93 -11.05
N ASP A 32 -25.06 -11.00 -9.74
CA ASP A 32 -26.40 -11.05 -9.16
C ASP A 32 -27.17 -9.74 -9.40
N LEU A 33 -26.49 -8.58 -9.37
CA LEU A 33 -27.11 -7.30 -9.73
C LEU A 33 -27.49 -7.22 -11.22
N LEU A 34 -26.68 -7.79 -12.11
CA LEU A 34 -26.94 -7.85 -13.55
C LEU A 34 -28.14 -8.75 -13.91
N PHE A 35 -28.36 -9.83 -13.15
CA PHE A 35 -29.47 -10.78 -13.39
C PHE A 35 -30.78 -10.38 -12.70
N ASN A 36 -30.74 -9.69 -11.55
CA ASN A 36 -31.93 -9.39 -10.76
C ASN A 36 -32.42 -7.94 -10.90
N HIS A 37 -31.63 -7.03 -11.48
CA HIS A 37 -31.99 -5.63 -11.64
C HIS A 37 -31.69 -5.11 -13.06
N PRO A 38 -32.60 -4.37 -13.72
CA PRO A 38 -32.31 -3.74 -15.00
C PRO A 38 -31.15 -2.75 -14.86
N LEU A 39 -30.13 -2.85 -15.72
CA LEU A 39 -28.96 -1.97 -15.71
C LEU A 39 -29.32 -0.47 -15.78
N GLU A 40 -30.42 -0.14 -16.46
CA GLU A 40 -30.94 1.22 -16.60
C GLU A 40 -31.40 1.83 -15.26
N GLN A 41 -31.67 0.99 -14.26
CA GLN A 41 -32.10 1.40 -12.92
C GLN A 41 -30.93 1.48 -11.93
N VAL A 42 -29.76 0.99 -12.30
CA VAL A 42 -28.57 1.02 -11.44
C VAL A 42 -27.92 2.41 -11.54
N ILE A 43 -27.92 3.14 -10.42
CA ILE A 43 -27.28 4.45 -10.32
C ILE A 43 -25.83 4.27 -9.84
N GLY A 44 -24.88 4.64 -10.68
CA GLY A 44 -23.44 4.50 -10.40
C GLY A 44 -22.87 3.16 -10.85
N ASN A 45 -21.54 3.03 -10.77
CA ASN A 45 -20.87 1.79 -11.16
C ASN A 45 -20.89 0.80 -9.97
N PRO A 46 -21.55 -0.37 -10.09
CA PRO A 46 -21.59 -1.36 -9.01
C PRO A 46 -20.18 -1.87 -8.65
N SER A 47 -19.26 -1.91 -9.61
CA SER A 47 -17.88 -2.34 -9.40
C SER A 47 -17.02 -1.27 -8.70
N GLN A 48 -17.55 -0.05 -8.53
CA GLN A 48 -16.83 1.01 -7.85
C GLN A 48 -16.98 0.87 -6.34
N SER A 49 -15.86 0.82 -5.63
CA SER A 49 -15.87 0.81 -4.17
C SER A 49 -16.40 2.13 -3.60
N VAL A 50 -17.25 2.01 -2.58
CA VAL A 50 -17.79 3.17 -1.86
C VAL A 50 -16.71 3.70 -0.92
N ARG A 51 -16.19 4.90 -1.20
CA ARG A 51 -15.35 5.63 -0.27
C ARG A 51 -16.21 6.52 0.61
N THR A 52 -16.05 6.41 1.92
CA THR A 52 -16.67 7.32 2.88
C THR A 52 -15.85 8.61 3.00
N GLY A 53 -16.46 9.72 3.41
CA GLY A 53 -15.73 10.99 3.57
C GLY A 53 -14.49 10.87 4.47
N ARG A 54 -14.57 10.04 5.52
CA ARG A 54 -13.43 9.71 6.39
C ARG A 54 -12.29 8.98 5.67
N GLN A 55 -12.60 8.14 4.69
CA GLN A 55 -11.59 7.46 3.88
C GLN A 55 -10.84 8.46 3.00
N LEU A 56 -11.55 9.42 2.40
CA LEU A 56 -10.92 10.47 1.59
C LEU A 56 -10.05 11.40 2.42
N GLU A 57 -10.49 11.72 3.64
CA GLU A 57 -9.72 12.52 4.59
C GLU A 57 -8.44 11.79 5.01
N SER A 58 -8.53 10.50 5.36
CA SER A 58 -7.34 9.69 5.67
C SER A 58 -6.43 9.49 4.46
N ASP A 59 -6.97 9.25 3.27
CA ASP A 59 -6.20 9.15 2.04
C ASP A 59 -5.50 10.49 1.73
N ALA A 60 -6.16 11.62 1.97
CA ALA A 60 -5.59 12.96 1.79
C ALA A 60 -4.52 13.28 2.83
N GLU A 61 -4.74 12.95 4.10
CA GLU A 61 -3.75 13.06 5.19
C GLU A 61 -2.51 12.23 4.89
N MET A 62 -2.70 10.97 4.47
CA MET A 62 -1.63 10.09 4.03
C MET A 62 -0.87 10.69 2.84
N CYS A 63 -1.59 11.27 1.87
CA CYS A 63 -0.99 11.92 0.72
C CYS A 63 -0.17 13.16 1.12
N MET A 64 -0.71 13.98 2.03
CA MET A 64 -0.03 15.17 2.57
C MET A 64 1.23 14.80 3.35
N PHE A 65 1.18 13.72 4.14
CA PHE A 65 2.34 13.15 4.82
C PHE A 65 3.41 12.71 3.81
N ALA A 66 3.03 11.89 2.83
CA ALA A 66 3.94 11.40 1.80
C ALA A 66 4.58 12.54 0.98
N LEU A 67 3.81 13.59 0.66
CA LEU A 67 4.31 14.78 -0.04
C LEU A 67 5.29 15.57 0.82
N THR A 68 5.02 15.71 2.11
CA THR A 68 5.91 16.41 3.06
C THR A 68 7.22 15.66 3.17
N VAL A 69 7.18 14.35 3.43
CA VAL A 69 8.38 13.49 3.51
C VAL A 69 9.14 13.49 2.18
N SER A 70 8.46 13.47 1.04
CA SER A 70 9.11 13.53 -0.27
C SER A 70 9.78 14.88 -0.55
N ARG A 71 9.24 15.97 0.02
CA ARG A 71 9.80 17.32 -0.14
C ARG A 71 11.00 17.55 0.77
N THR A 72 10.96 17.03 2.00
CA THR A 72 12.04 17.16 2.98
C THR A 72 13.12 16.10 2.81
N LYS A 73 12.89 15.04 2.02
CA LYS A 73 13.92 14.04 1.73
C LYS A 73 15.03 14.65 0.85
N PRO A 74 16.24 14.84 1.38
CA PRO A 74 17.35 15.44 0.67
C PRO A 74 17.87 14.49 -0.41
N LYS A 75 18.28 15.03 -1.57
CA LYS A 75 18.74 14.22 -2.72
C LYS A 75 20.22 13.85 -2.60
N ASN A 76 20.97 14.60 -1.81
CA ASN A 76 22.40 14.38 -1.62
C ASN A 76 22.80 14.63 -0.16
N ILE A 77 23.95 14.08 0.24
CA ILE A 77 24.43 14.12 1.63
C ILE A 77 24.64 15.55 2.12
N LYS A 78 25.11 16.47 1.26
CA LYS A 78 25.36 17.86 1.66
C LYS A 78 24.07 18.62 1.95
N GLU A 79 23.06 18.41 1.13
CA GLU A 79 21.69 18.91 1.34
C GLU A 79 21.08 18.31 2.61
N ALA A 80 21.29 17.01 2.84
CA ALA A 80 20.80 16.33 4.04
C ALA A 80 21.37 16.89 5.33
N MET A 81 22.65 17.29 5.31
CA MET A 81 23.31 17.89 6.47
C MET A 81 22.93 19.36 6.69
N ALA A 82 22.34 20.02 5.69
CA ALA A 82 21.93 21.42 5.76
C ALA A 82 20.43 21.59 6.02
N ASP A 83 19.62 20.55 5.80
CA ASP A 83 18.18 20.54 6.03
C ASP A 83 17.88 20.14 7.49
N SER A 84 17.66 21.15 8.34
CA SER A 84 17.37 20.93 9.76
C SER A 84 16.04 20.22 10.00
N ALA A 85 15.02 20.46 9.16
CA ALA A 85 13.71 19.84 9.31
C ALA A 85 13.75 18.33 9.02
N TRP A 86 14.57 17.92 8.04
CA TRP A 86 14.85 16.50 7.77
C TRP A 86 15.57 15.83 8.94
N ILE A 87 16.57 16.50 9.53
CA ILE A 87 17.34 15.98 10.67
C ILE A 87 16.44 15.80 11.90
N GLU A 88 15.61 16.79 12.23
CA GLU A 88 14.66 16.73 13.35
C GLU A 88 13.65 15.59 13.17
N SER A 89 13.13 15.41 11.95
CA SER A 89 12.18 14.33 11.63
C SER A 89 12.80 12.94 11.86
N LEU A 90 14.06 12.73 11.44
CA LEU A 90 14.78 11.47 11.69
C LEU A 90 15.10 11.24 13.17
N GLN A 91 15.27 12.30 13.96
CA GLN A 91 15.48 12.20 15.40
C GLN A 91 14.19 11.85 16.14
N GLU A 92 13.04 12.35 15.69
CA GLU A 92 11.73 12.02 16.26
C GLU A 92 11.35 10.54 16.02
N GLU A 93 11.71 9.97 14.86
CA GLU A 93 11.48 8.55 14.56
C GLU A 93 12.35 7.58 15.38
N LEU A 94 13.50 8.04 15.89
CA LEU A 94 14.43 7.23 16.68
C LEU A 94 14.10 7.20 18.19
N HIS A 95 13.14 8.00 18.66
CA HIS A 95 12.66 8.00 20.05
C HIS A 95 11.63 6.90 20.30
#